data_AF-M1A2C0-F1
#
_entry.id   AF-M1A2C0-F1
#
_cell.length_a   1.000
_cell.length_b   1.000
_cell.length_c   1.000
_cell.angle_alpha   90.00
_cell.angle_beta   90.00
_cell.angle_gamma   90.00
#
_symmetry.space_group_name_H-M   'P 1'
#
loop_
_entity.id
_entity.type
_entity.pdbx_description
1 polymer ?
#
loop_
_entity_poly.entity_id
_entity_poly.type
_entity_poly.pdbx_seq_one_letter_code
_entity_poly.pdbx_strand_id
1 'polypeptide(L)'
;MAVEYTCCETGFFIHIVIIVFLVLFAGLMSGLTLGLMSLSLVDLEVLAKSGTPIDRKNAEKILPVVKKQHLLLCTLLICNAAAMEALPIFLDGLVTAWGAILISVTLILLFGEIIPQSLCSRYGLAIGAATAPIVRVLVCICFPIAYPISKLLDFLLGHGNRALFRRAELKTLVNLHGNEAGKGGELTHDETTIIAGALELHDKTASDAMTPISEIFAIDINAKLDRFLYLLMS
;
A
#
# COMPACT_ATOMS: atom_id res chain seq x y z
N MET A 1 -35.23 26.78 -0.44
CA MET A 1 -35.04 28.22 -0.22
C MET A 1 -33.64 28.53 -0.72
N ALA A 2 -33.51 28.97 -1.98
CA ALA A 2 -32.23 29.43 -2.49
C ALA A 2 -31.96 30.80 -1.88
N VAL A 3 -30.98 30.87 -0.99
CA VAL A 3 -30.49 32.16 -0.49
C VAL A 3 -29.70 32.75 -1.65
N GLU A 4 -30.29 33.66 -2.42
CA GLU A 4 -29.54 34.49 -3.36
C GLU A 4 -28.58 35.36 -2.54
N TYR A 5 -27.37 34.87 -2.30
CA TYR A 5 -26.31 35.70 -1.75
C TYR A 5 -25.97 36.75 -2.78
N THR A 6 -26.32 38.01 -2.50
CA THR A 6 -25.87 39.15 -3.28
C THR A 6 -24.34 39.17 -3.26
N CYS A 7 -23.74 39.17 -4.45
CA CYS A 7 -22.32 39.46 -4.61
C CYS A 7 -22.01 40.74 -3.83
N CYS A 8 -21.07 40.67 -2.89
CA CYS A 8 -20.55 41.76 -2.03
C CYS A 8 -20.96 41.74 -0.53
N GLU A 9 -21.51 40.65 0.02
CA GLU A 9 -21.61 40.45 1.47
C GLU A 9 -20.47 39.59 2.04
N THR A 10 -20.09 39.78 3.31
CA THR A 10 -19.04 38.98 3.99
C THR A 10 -19.34 37.48 3.93
N GLY A 11 -20.62 37.09 3.89
CA GLY A 11 -21.06 35.71 3.73
C GLY A 11 -20.57 35.06 2.43
N PHE A 12 -20.52 35.79 1.32
CA PHE A 12 -20.07 35.27 0.03
C PHE A 12 -18.58 34.88 0.06
N PHE A 13 -17.74 35.74 0.64
CA PHE A 13 -16.31 35.45 0.81
C PHE A 13 -16.07 34.25 1.73
N ILE A 14 -16.86 34.10 2.80
CA ILE A 14 -16.78 32.94 3.70
C ILE A 14 -17.09 31.65 2.93
N HIS A 15 -18.14 31.63 2.09
CA HIS A 15 -18.47 30.45 1.29
C HIS A 15 -17.36 30.09 0.30
N ILE A 16 -16.77 31.08 -0.38
CA ILE A 16 -15.63 30.84 -1.29
C ILE A 16 -14.44 30.23 -0.53
N VAL A 17 -14.10 30.77 0.64
CA VAL A 17 -13.00 30.24 1.45
C VAL A 17 -13.28 28.80 1.88
N ILE A 18 -14.52 28.48 2.27
CA ILE A 18 -14.93 27.12 2.61
C ILE A 18 -14.83 26.19 1.41
N ILE A 19 -15.28 26.60 0.22
CA ILE A 19 -15.19 25.79 -1.01
C ILE A 19 -13.74 25.51 -1.36
N VAL A 20 -12.87 26.52 -1.36
CA VAL A 20 -11.44 26.35 -1.64
C VAL A 20 -10.80 25.40 -0.63
N PHE A 21 -11.11 25.56 0.66
CA PHE A 21 -10.64 24.65 1.70
C PHE A 21 -11.12 23.21 1.48
N LEU A 22 -12.40 23.01 1.14
CA LEU A 22 -12.99 21.69 0.86
C LEU A 22 -12.31 21.00 -0.32
N VAL A 23 -12.03 21.72 -1.42
CA VAL A 23 -11.30 21.17 -2.58
C VAL A 23 -9.90 20.72 -2.18
N LEU A 24 -9.15 21.57 -1.48
CA LEU A 24 -7.79 21.26 -1.05
C LEU A 24 -7.77 20.08 -0.08
N PHE A 25 -8.74 20.03 0.85
CA PHE A 25 -8.86 18.96 1.81
C PHE A 25 -9.26 17.63 1.16
N ALA A 26 -10.25 17.63 0.25
CA ALA A 26 -10.60 16.45 -0.56
C ALA A 26 -9.41 15.97 -1.38
N GLY A 27 -8.71 16.89 -2.04
CA GLY A 27 -7.48 16.62 -2.77
C GLY A 27 -6.41 15.94 -1.92
N LEU A 28 -6.17 16.48 -0.74
CA LEU A 28 -5.22 15.90 0.21
C LEU A 28 -5.65 14.48 0.61
N MET A 29 -6.92 14.26 0.95
CA MET A 29 -7.42 12.94 1.38
C MET A 29 -7.37 11.90 0.25
N SER A 30 -7.82 12.27 -0.95
CA SER A 30 -7.79 11.40 -2.12
C SER A 30 -6.34 11.06 -2.53
N GLY A 31 -5.47 12.07 -2.57
CA GLY A 31 -4.04 11.90 -2.86
C GLY A 31 -3.33 11.03 -1.83
N LEU A 32 -3.56 11.27 -0.53
CA LEU A 32 -2.99 10.44 0.54
C LEU A 32 -3.54 9.01 0.54
N THR A 33 -4.80 8.81 0.15
CA THR A 33 -5.35 7.45 0.01
C THR A 33 -4.54 6.68 -1.01
N LEU A 34 -4.34 7.23 -2.21
CA LEU A 34 -3.54 6.57 -3.24
C LEU A 34 -2.06 6.45 -2.83
N GLY A 35 -1.47 7.54 -2.34
CA GLY A 35 -0.05 7.63 -2.02
C GLY A 35 0.38 6.82 -0.80
N LEU A 36 -0.48 6.63 0.21
CA LEU A 36 -0.18 5.79 1.37
C LEU A 36 -0.50 4.32 1.11
N MET A 37 -1.49 4.03 0.27
CA MET A 37 -1.84 2.65 -0.11
C MET A 37 -0.88 2.07 -1.15
N SER A 38 -0.23 2.91 -1.96
CA SER A 38 0.81 2.47 -2.91
C SER A 38 2.15 2.16 -2.23
N LEU A 39 2.35 2.62 -0.99
CA LEU A 39 3.57 2.35 -0.22
C LEU A 39 3.50 0.96 0.41
N SER A 40 4.46 0.10 0.09
CA SER A 40 4.55 -1.20 0.73
C SER A 40 5.14 -1.06 2.15
N LEU A 41 4.61 -1.84 3.10
CA LEU A 41 5.12 -1.88 4.47
C LEU A 41 6.59 -2.34 4.53
N VAL A 42 6.98 -3.22 3.61
CA VAL A 42 8.33 -3.77 3.52
C VAL A 42 9.31 -2.68 3.09
N ASP A 43 8.97 -1.91 2.06
CA ASP A 43 9.80 -0.80 1.60
C ASP A 43 9.95 0.24 2.71
N LEU A 44 8.87 0.59 3.43
CA LEU A 44 8.97 1.50 4.58
C LEU A 44 9.88 0.97 5.68
N GLU A 45 9.83 -0.33 6.00
CA GLU A 45 10.72 -0.94 7.00
C GLU A 45 12.19 -0.90 6.56
N VAL A 46 12.46 -1.11 5.27
CA VAL A 46 13.81 -1.01 4.69
C VAL A 46 14.29 0.44 4.71
N LEU A 47 13.48 1.40 4.26
CA LEU A 47 13.82 2.83 4.30
C LEU A 47 14.01 3.34 5.73
N ALA A 48 13.26 2.81 6.71
CA ALA A 48 13.44 3.13 8.13
C ALA A 48 14.76 2.59 8.72
N LYS A 49 15.38 1.57 8.11
CA LYS A 49 16.66 1.02 8.60
C LYS A 49 17.87 1.49 7.81
N SER A 50 17.73 1.57 6.49
CA SER A 50 18.84 1.73 5.55
C SER A 50 18.71 2.96 4.64
N GLY A 51 17.63 3.74 4.77
CA GLY A 51 17.41 4.94 3.98
C GLY A 51 18.25 6.14 4.40
N THR A 52 18.13 7.24 3.66
CA THR A 52 18.75 8.52 4.05
C THR A 52 18.23 8.98 5.42
N PRO A 53 18.97 9.82 6.18
CA PRO A 53 18.51 10.28 7.50
C PRO A 53 17.15 10.99 7.46
N ILE A 54 16.81 11.64 6.34
CA ILE A 54 15.52 12.29 6.12
C ILE A 54 14.43 11.24 5.86
N ASP A 55 14.68 10.28 4.97
CA ASP A 55 13.74 9.22 4.64
C ASP A 55 13.46 8.30 5.81
N ARG A 56 14.48 8.02 6.64
CA ARG A 56 14.33 7.24 7.87
C ARG A 56 13.32 7.87 8.81
N LYS A 57 13.49 9.17 9.10
CA LYS A 57 12.58 9.90 9.99
C LYS A 57 11.17 10.01 9.44
N ASN A 58 11.03 10.07 8.11
CA ASN A 58 9.76 10.09 7.41
C ASN A 58 9.06 8.73 7.47
N ALA A 59 9.77 7.65 7.16
CA ALA A 59 9.28 6.28 7.23
C ALA A 59 8.84 5.91 8.65
N GLU A 60 9.66 6.22 9.68
CA GLU A 60 9.32 5.95 11.08
C GLU A 60 8.02 6.62 11.54
N LYS A 61 7.71 7.82 11.03
CA LYS A 61 6.46 8.54 11.34
C LYS A 61 5.24 7.92 10.67
N ILE A 62 5.38 7.47 9.42
CA ILE A 62 4.27 6.95 8.62
C ILE A 62 3.97 5.48 8.96
N LEU A 63 5.00 4.69 9.28
CA LEU A 63 4.90 3.25 9.57
C LEU A 63 3.76 2.89 10.56
N PRO A 64 3.60 3.54 11.72
CA PRO A 64 2.51 3.19 12.65
C PRO A 64 1.11 3.53 12.10
N VAL A 65 1.01 4.48 11.17
CA VAL A 65 -0.25 4.89 10.53
C VAL A 65 -0.65 3.86 9.47
N VAL A 66 0.28 3.46 8.60
CA VAL A 66 0.03 2.49 7.51
C VAL A 66 -0.14 1.06 8.05
N LYS A 67 0.44 0.72 9.21
CA LYS A 67 0.24 -0.58 9.87
C LYS A 67 -1.24 -0.91 10.15
N LYS A 68 -2.11 0.11 10.28
CA LYS A 68 -3.57 -0.05 10.41
C LYS A 68 -4.27 0.31 9.10
N GLN A 69 -3.91 -0.36 8.01
CA GLN A 69 -4.32 -0.02 6.65
C GLN A 69 -5.84 0.12 6.47
N HIS A 70 -6.65 -0.82 6.99
CA HIS A 70 -8.11 -0.73 6.90
C HIS A 70 -8.70 0.48 7.66
N LEU A 71 -8.21 0.75 8.88
CA LEU A 71 -8.67 1.90 9.67
C LEU A 71 -8.29 3.23 9.01
N LEU A 72 -7.06 3.30 8.48
CA LEU A 72 -6.57 4.45 7.74
C LEU A 72 -7.40 4.68 6.48
N LEU A 73 -7.59 3.64 5.66
CA LEU A 73 -8.38 3.69 4.44
C LEU A 73 -9.82 4.13 4.73
N CYS A 74 -10.50 3.53 5.71
CA CYS A 74 -11.84 3.96 6.09
C CYS A 74 -11.88 5.43 6.53
N THR A 75 -10.90 5.88 7.31
CA THR A 75 -10.84 7.29 7.76
C THR A 75 -10.67 8.24 6.59
N LEU A 76 -9.69 7.98 5.70
CA LEU A 76 -9.41 8.85 4.57
C LEU A 76 -10.58 8.87 3.58
N LEU A 77 -11.21 7.73 3.31
CA LEU A 77 -12.39 7.64 2.45
C LEU A 77 -13.59 8.40 3.02
N ILE A 78 -13.87 8.27 4.33
CA ILE A 78 -14.95 9.01 4.98
C ILE A 78 -14.70 10.52 4.90
N CYS A 79 -13.47 10.95 5.19
CA CYS A 79 -13.11 12.38 5.10
C CYS A 79 -13.20 12.91 3.67
N ASN A 80 -12.75 12.11 2.70
CA ASN A 80 -12.81 12.45 1.28
C ASN A 80 -14.26 12.57 0.79
N ALA A 81 -15.09 11.55 1.08
CA ALA A 81 -16.50 11.55 0.71
C ALA A 81 -17.26 12.70 1.36
N ALA A 82 -17.03 12.97 2.64
CA ALA A 82 -17.64 14.10 3.33
C ALA A 82 -17.30 15.44 2.67
N ALA A 83 -16.04 15.63 2.25
CA ALA A 83 -15.61 16.85 1.59
C ALA A 83 -16.18 16.99 0.16
N MET A 84 -16.22 15.88 -0.59
CA MET A 84 -16.78 15.83 -1.95
C MET A 84 -18.28 16.08 -1.98
N GLU A 85 -19.02 15.58 -0.99
CA GLU A 85 -20.47 15.81 -0.88
C GLU A 85 -20.80 17.20 -0.32
N ALA A 86 -19.97 17.73 0.60
CA ALA A 86 -20.18 19.08 1.13
C ALA A 86 -20.01 20.17 0.08
N LEU A 87 -19.09 20.00 -0.88
CA LEU A 87 -18.76 21.04 -1.85
C LEU A 87 -19.94 21.46 -2.76
N PRO A 88 -20.68 20.55 -3.43
CA PRO A 88 -21.87 20.90 -4.18
C PRO A 88 -22.95 21.57 -3.33
N ILE A 89 -23.10 21.15 -2.06
CA ILE A 89 -24.09 21.74 -1.14
C ILE A 89 -23.79 23.23 -0.88
N PHE A 90 -22.52 23.58 -0.67
CA PHE A 90 -22.13 24.99 -0.53
C PHE A 90 -22.20 25.76 -1.86
N LEU A 91 -22.01 25.08 -2.99
CA LEU A 91 -22.09 25.70 -4.32
C LEU A 91 -23.52 25.97 -4.78
N ASP A 92 -24.48 25.13 -4.40
CA ASP A 92 -25.92 25.29 -4.70
C ASP A 92 -26.50 26.56 -4.05
N GLY A 93 -25.87 27.06 -2.98
CA GLY A 93 -26.20 28.34 -2.39
C GLY A 93 -25.70 29.55 -3.21
N LEU A 94 -24.70 29.39 -4.07
CA LEU A 94 -24.04 30.51 -4.79
C LEU A 94 -24.44 30.60 -6.27
N VAL A 95 -24.77 29.47 -6.88
CA VAL A 95 -25.01 29.34 -8.33
C VAL A 95 -26.33 28.61 -8.54
N THR A 96 -26.94 28.75 -9.71
CA THR A 96 -28.08 27.92 -10.11
C THR A 96 -27.77 26.43 -9.97
N ALA A 97 -28.74 25.61 -9.56
CA ALA A 97 -28.55 24.19 -9.26
C ALA A 97 -27.80 23.40 -10.37
N TRP A 98 -28.12 23.66 -11.64
CA TRP A 98 -27.43 23.02 -12.76
C TRP A 98 -25.97 23.49 -12.92
N GLY A 99 -25.69 24.76 -12.63
CA GLY A 99 -24.34 25.33 -12.66
C GLY A 99 -23.50 24.86 -11.47
N ALA A 100 -24.12 24.72 -10.29
CA ALA A 100 -23.49 24.18 -9.10
C ALA A 100 -22.93 22.77 -9.35
N ILE A 101 -23.74 21.88 -9.92
CA ILE A 101 -23.34 20.50 -10.27
C ILE A 101 -22.19 20.49 -11.29
N LEU A 102 -22.30 21.27 -12.38
CA LEU A 102 -21.29 21.26 -13.45
C LEU A 102 -19.94 21.79 -12.95
N ILE A 103 -19.96 22.89 -12.20
CA ILE A 103 -18.75 23.50 -11.62
C ILE A 103 -18.17 22.58 -10.55
N SER A 104 -18.99 22.03 -9.64
CA SER A 104 -18.51 21.17 -8.56
C SER A 104 -17.84 19.91 -9.08
N VAL A 105 -18.44 19.23 -10.06
CA VAL A 105 -17.87 18.00 -10.65
C VAL A 105 -16.54 18.31 -11.32
N THR A 106 -16.46 19.39 -12.10
CA THR A 106 -15.22 19.78 -12.77
C THR A 106 -14.11 20.12 -11.78
N LEU A 107 -14.45 20.87 -10.72
CA LEU A 107 -13.51 21.30 -9.69
C LEU A 107 -13.01 20.11 -8.85
N ILE A 108 -13.91 19.22 -8.42
CA ILE A 108 -13.57 18.02 -7.65
C ILE A 108 -12.71 17.07 -8.48
N LEU A 109 -13.08 16.76 -9.73
CA LEU A 109 -12.31 15.82 -10.55
C LEU A 109 -10.90 16.35 -10.82
N LEU A 110 -10.78 17.61 -11.23
CA LEU A 110 -9.51 18.16 -11.67
C LEU A 110 -8.60 18.49 -10.49
N PHE A 111 -9.11 19.22 -9.49
CA PHE A 111 -8.32 19.70 -8.35
C PHE A 111 -8.43 18.85 -7.09
N GLY A 112 -9.53 18.11 -6.91
CA GLY A 112 -9.77 17.23 -5.76
C GLY A 112 -9.34 15.77 -5.97
N GLU A 113 -9.13 15.32 -7.21
CA GLU A 113 -8.73 13.94 -7.48
C GLU A 113 -7.50 13.85 -8.36
N ILE A 114 -7.59 14.23 -9.64
CA ILE A 114 -6.58 13.92 -10.66
C ILE A 114 -5.22 14.56 -10.32
N ILE A 115 -5.19 15.87 -10.06
CA ILE A 115 -3.94 16.57 -9.76
C ILE A 115 -3.32 16.05 -8.45
N PRO A 116 -4.03 16.02 -7.31
CA PRO A 116 -3.45 15.55 -6.05
C PRO A 116 -3.00 14.09 -6.08
N GLN A 117 -3.77 13.21 -6.72
CA GLN A 117 -3.42 11.79 -6.85
C GLN A 117 -2.14 11.61 -7.68
N SER A 118 -2.01 12.32 -8.79
CA SER A 118 -0.78 12.25 -9.61
C SER A 118 0.46 12.70 -8.84
N LEU A 119 0.34 13.76 -8.02
CA LEU A 119 1.44 14.28 -7.21
C LEU A 119 1.79 13.34 -6.04
N CYS A 120 0.77 12.82 -5.35
CA CYS A 120 0.96 11.88 -4.24
C CYS A 120 1.44 10.50 -4.70
N SER A 121 1.14 10.10 -5.93
CA SER A 121 1.71 8.88 -6.51
C SER A 121 3.24 8.99 -6.65
N ARG A 122 3.74 10.18 -7.04
CA ARG A 122 5.18 10.41 -7.25
C ARG A 122 5.95 10.79 -5.98
N TYR A 123 5.32 11.52 -5.05
CA TYR A 123 5.94 12.03 -3.82
C TYR A 123 5.25 11.52 -2.54
N GLY A 124 4.64 10.33 -2.60
CA GLY A 124 3.80 9.78 -1.53
C GLY A 124 4.49 9.67 -0.18
N LEU A 125 5.76 9.26 -0.16
CA LEU A 125 6.53 9.17 1.09
C LEU A 125 6.75 10.54 1.74
N ALA A 126 7.15 11.54 0.95
CA ALA A 126 7.43 12.89 1.48
C ALA A 126 6.15 13.60 1.93
N ILE A 127 5.11 13.57 1.08
CA ILE A 127 3.81 14.20 1.37
C ILE A 127 3.12 13.47 2.53
N GLY A 128 3.15 12.14 2.53
CA GLY A 128 2.65 11.31 3.62
C GLY A 128 3.36 11.58 4.95
N ALA A 129 4.67 11.80 4.94
CA ALA A 129 5.43 12.12 6.16
C ALA A 129 5.09 13.50 6.72
N ALA A 130 4.97 14.49 5.83
CA ALA A 130 4.62 15.86 6.20
C ALA A 130 3.19 15.93 6.79
N THR A 131 2.28 15.13 6.25
CA THR A 131 0.86 15.10 6.65
C THR A 131 0.53 14.03 7.69
N ALA A 132 1.48 13.14 8.03
CA ALA A 132 1.33 12.12 9.07
C ALA A 132 0.71 12.61 10.39
N PRO A 133 1.11 13.78 10.97
CA PRO A 133 0.45 14.27 12.18
C PRO A 133 -1.02 14.65 11.94
N ILE A 134 -1.34 15.24 10.79
CA ILE A 134 -2.70 15.63 10.40
C ILE A 134 -3.57 14.38 10.27
N VAL A 135 -3.08 13.37 9.55
CA VAL A 135 -3.76 12.09 9.38
C VAL A 135 -4.00 11.40 10.72
N ARG A 136 -3.04 11.45 11.64
CA ARG A 136 -3.19 10.86 12.98
C ARG A 136 -4.29 11.54 13.79
N VAL A 137 -4.39 12.86 13.69
CA VAL A 137 -5.48 13.63 14.32
C VAL A 137 -6.83 13.27 13.69
N LEU A 138 -6.91 13.19 12.35
CA LEU A 138 -8.12 12.77 11.64
C LEU A 138 -8.57 11.37 12.03
N VAL A 139 -7.64 10.40 12.10
CA VAL A 139 -7.94 9.03 12.56
C VAL A 139 -8.45 9.03 13.99
N CYS A 140 -7.94 9.91 14.87
CA CYS A 140 -8.45 10.04 16.24
C CYS A 140 -9.89 10.57 16.27
N ILE A 141 -10.17 11.62 15.49
CA ILE A 141 -11.50 12.27 15.43
C ILE A 141 -12.53 11.34 14.78
N CYS A 142 -12.17 10.67 13.68
CA CYS A 142 -13.04 9.75 12.97
C CYS A 142 -13.08 8.35 13.59
N PHE A 143 -12.24 8.06 14.60
CA PHE A 143 -12.19 6.77 15.28
C PHE A 143 -13.56 6.20 15.70
N PRO A 144 -14.49 6.95 16.34
CA PRO A 144 -15.78 6.40 16.77
C PRO A 144 -16.63 5.85 15.62
N ILE A 145 -16.50 6.42 14.41
CA ILE A 145 -17.28 6.03 13.23
C ILE A 145 -16.48 5.06 12.35
N ALA A 146 -15.19 5.32 12.15
CA ALA A 146 -14.32 4.50 11.32
C ALA A 146 -14.02 3.13 11.96
N TYR A 147 -13.99 3.01 13.29
CA TYR A 147 -13.73 1.75 13.98
C TYR A 147 -14.80 0.66 13.69
N PRO A 148 -16.12 0.90 13.88
CA PRO A 148 -17.12 -0.12 13.56
C PRO A 148 -17.16 -0.46 12.07
N ILE A 149 -16.98 0.53 11.19
CA ILE A 149 -16.93 0.30 9.73
C ILE A 149 -15.71 -0.55 9.36
N SER A 150 -14.52 -0.22 9.87
CA SER A 150 -13.30 -1.01 9.62
C SER A 150 -13.40 -2.42 10.20
N LYS A 151 -14.04 -2.60 11.37
CA LYS A 151 -14.27 -3.92 11.97
C LYS A 151 -15.29 -4.75 11.19
N LEU A 152 -16.33 -4.11 10.64
CA LEU A 152 -17.28 -4.76 9.74
C LEU A 152 -16.60 -5.17 8.44
N LEU A 153 -15.72 -4.32 7.90
CA LEU A 153 -14.93 -4.62 6.71
C LEU A 153 -13.96 -5.79 6.97
N ASP A 154 -13.24 -5.78 8.10
CA ASP A 154 -12.37 -6.88 8.54
C ASP A 154 -13.17 -8.20 8.76
N PHE A 155 -14.43 -8.10 9.18
CA PHE A 155 -15.31 -9.26 9.37
C PHE A 155 -15.85 -9.81 8.05
N LEU A 156 -16.31 -8.92 7.14
CA LEU A 156 -16.86 -9.28 5.82
C LEU A 156 -15.80 -9.79 4.85
N LEU A 157 -14.59 -9.21 4.88
CA LEU A 157 -13.46 -9.67 4.07
C LEU A 157 -12.81 -10.95 4.64
N GLY A 158 -13.27 -11.41 5.82
CA GLY A 158 -12.73 -12.58 6.51
C GLY A 158 -11.36 -12.31 7.14
N HIS A 159 -11.00 -13.09 8.15
CA HIS A 159 -9.71 -13.02 8.86
C HIS A 159 -8.50 -13.48 8.00
N GLY A 160 -8.42 -13.04 6.75
CA GLY A 160 -7.36 -13.41 5.81
C GLY A 160 -6.18 -12.45 5.85
N ASN A 161 -5.10 -12.89 6.50
CA ASN A 161 -3.71 -12.57 6.13
C ASN A 161 -3.12 -11.20 6.48
N ARG A 162 -3.12 -10.84 7.76
CA ARG A 162 -2.14 -9.86 8.29
C ARG A 162 -0.67 -10.35 8.35
N ALA A 163 -0.34 -11.53 7.80
CA ALA A 163 1.03 -12.06 7.86
C ALA A 163 1.54 -12.82 6.61
N LEU A 164 0.68 -13.21 5.66
CA LEU A 164 1.09 -14.07 4.52
C LEU A 164 1.37 -13.31 3.20
N PHE A 165 0.99 -12.02 3.09
CA PHE A 165 1.24 -11.22 1.88
C PHE A 165 2.73 -10.93 1.60
N ARG A 166 3.61 -11.10 2.60
CA ARG A 166 5.04 -10.81 2.45
C ARG A 166 5.86 -11.91 1.75
N ARG A 167 5.33 -13.12 1.54
CA ARG A 167 6.09 -14.23 0.92
C ARG A 167 5.70 -14.48 -0.54
N ALA A 168 4.41 -14.49 -0.84
CA ALA A 168 3.93 -14.68 -2.20
C ALA A 168 4.33 -13.50 -3.10
N GLU A 169 4.16 -12.26 -2.66
CA GLU A 169 4.59 -11.10 -3.45
C GLU A 169 6.11 -11.01 -3.58
N LEU A 170 6.90 -11.31 -2.55
CA LEU A 170 8.37 -11.37 -2.66
C LEU A 170 8.80 -12.45 -3.67
N LYS A 171 8.17 -13.62 -3.65
CA LYS A 171 8.39 -14.70 -4.62
C LYS A 171 8.01 -14.27 -6.04
N THR A 172 6.97 -13.45 -6.18
CA THR A 172 6.52 -12.90 -7.47
C THR A 172 7.45 -11.79 -7.95
N LEU A 173 7.96 -10.94 -7.06
CA LEU A 173 8.88 -9.83 -7.36
C LEU A 173 10.28 -10.33 -7.76
N VAL A 174 10.75 -11.43 -7.13
CA VAL A 174 11.97 -12.16 -7.52
C VAL A 174 11.77 -12.90 -8.84
N ASN A 175 10.62 -13.54 -9.08
CA ASN A 175 10.33 -14.18 -10.38
C ASN A 175 10.18 -13.15 -11.52
N LEU A 176 9.56 -12.00 -11.26
CA LEU A 176 9.42 -10.90 -12.23
C LEU A 176 10.77 -10.27 -12.59
N HIS A 177 11.67 -10.10 -11.61
CA HIS A 177 13.05 -9.66 -11.87
C HIS A 177 13.91 -10.76 -12.51
N GLY A 178 13.59 -12.04 -12.27
CA GLY A 178 14.38 -13.17 -12.75
C GLY A 178 14.00 -13.70 -14.13
N ASN A 179 12.76 -13.47 -14.61
CA ASN A 179 12.28 -14.24 -15.76
C ASN A 179 11.49 -13.49 -16.85
N GLU A 180 11.05 -12.23 -16.69
CA GLU A 180 10.12 -11.68 -17.71
C GLU A 180 10.18 -10.18 -18.05
N ALA A 181 11.19 -9.43 -17.62
CA ALA A 181 11.37 -8.07 -18.12
C ALA A 181 12.80 -7.87 -18.63
N GLY A 182 12.98 -7.95 -19.95
CA GLY A 182 14.13 -7.42 -20.69
C GLY A 182 14.28 -5.89 -20.58
N LYS A 183 14.17 -5.35 -19.36
CA LYS A 183 14.43 -3.97 -18.97
C LYS A 183 15.12 -3.93 -17.60
N GLY A 184 16.40 -4.30 -17.58
CA GLY A 184 17.38 -3.68 -16.69
C GLY A 184 17.43 -4.15 -15.22
N GLY A 185 17.18 -5.43 -14.94
CA GLY A 185 17.60 -6.03 -13.67
C GLY A 185 19.08 -6.45 -13.76
N GLU A 186 19.92 -5.86 -12.91
CA GLU A 186 21.38 -6.08 -12.82
C GLU A 186 21.76 -7.43 -12.15
N LEU A 187 20.92 -8.45 -12.31
CA LEU A 187 21.12 -9.77 -11.70
C LEU A 187 21.17 -10.85 -12.78
N THR A 188 22.25 -11.62 -12.75
CA THR A 188 22.54 -12.69 -13.69
C THR A 188 21.63 -13.90 -13.39
N HIS A 189 21.27 -14.70 -14.39
CA HIS A 189 20.40 -15.88 -14.24
C HIS A 189 20.88 -16.86 -13.15
N ASP A 190 22.19 -16.93 -12.93
CA ASP A 190 22.79 -17.73 -11.87
C ASP A 190 22.51 -17.17 -10.47
N GLU A 191 22.53 -15.85 -10.30
CA GLU A 191 22.25 -15.19 -9.01
C GLU A 191 20.77 -15.34 -8.62
N THR A 192 19.86 -15.25 -9.58
CA THR A 192 18.42 -15.47 -9.35
C THR A 192 18.14 -16.93 -9.00
N THR A 193 18.82 -17.89 -9.64
CA THR A 193 18.72 -19.32 -9.34
C THR A 193 19.26 -19.65 -7.95
N ILE A 194 20.39 -19.05 -7.54
CA ILE A 194 20.96 -19.22 -6.19
C ILE A 194 20.02 -18.65 -5.12
N ILE A 195 19.47 -17.45 -5.34
CA ILE A 195 18.54 -16.82 -4.39
C ILE A 195 17.24 -17.62 -4.29
N ALA A 196 16.70 -18.10 -5.41
CA ALA A 196 15.53 -18.97 -5.43
C ALA A 196 15.79 -20.28 -4.68
N GLY A 197 16.94 -20.93 -4.94
CA GLY A 197 17.34 -22.15 -4.24
C GLY A 197 17.52 -21.95 -2.74
N ALA A 198 18.10 -20.83 -2.30
CA ALA A 198 18.27 -20.50 -0.89
C ALA A 198 16.93 -20.23 -0.17
N LEU A 199 15.99 -19.57 -0.84
CA LEU A 199 14.63 -19.35 -0.32
C LEU A 199 13.85 -20.66 -0.21
N GLU A 200 13.97 -21.55 -1.19
CA GLU A 200 13.32 -22.87 -1.17
C GLU A 200 13.94 -23.82 -0.14
N LEU A 201 15.22 -23.65 0.19
CA LEU A 201 15.91 -24.47 1.20
C LEU A 201 15.30 -24.33 2.60
N HIS A 202 14.68 -23.18 2.91
CA HIS A 202 14.04 -22.96 4.20
C HIS A 202 12.76 -23.79 4.40
N ASP A 203 12.04 -24.07 3.30
CA ASP A 203 10.79 -24.83 3.31
C ASP A 203 11.01 -26.31 2.91
N LYS A 204 12.22 -26.67 2.43
CA LYS A 204 12.63 -28.06 2.13
C LYS A 204 12.87 -28.85 3.42
N THR A 205 12.25 -30.02 3.52
CA THR A 205 12.54 -30.98 4.58
C THR A 205 13.60 -31.99 4.13
N ALA A 206 14.24 -32.69 5.07
CA ALA A 206 15.20 -33.75 4.75
C ALA A 206 14.60 -34.84 3.83
N SER A 207 13.28 -35.06 3.90
CA SER A 207 12.55 -35.96 3.01
C SER A 207 12.55 -35.53 1.55
N ASP A 208 12.65 -34.23 1.29
CA ASP A 208 12.58 -33.66 -0.07
C ASP A 208 13.93 -33.61 -0.78
N ALA A 209 15.01 -33.99 -0.08
CA ALA A 209 16.39 -33.99 -0.56
C ALA A 209 17.11 -35.33 -0.38
N MET A 210 16.57 -36.25 0.44
CA MET A 210 17.16 -37.57 0.63
C MET A 210 16.95 -38.47 -0.59
N THR A 211 17.91 -39.35 -0.85
CA THR A 211 17.71 -40.47 -1.78
C THR A 211 16.72 -41.46 -1.16
N PRO A 212 15.65 -41.86 -1.88
CA PRO A 212 14.70 -42.84 -1.39
C PRO A 212 15.40 -44.16 -1.02
N ILE A 213 14.96 -44.83 0.05
CA ILE A 213 15.59 -46.08 0.52
C ILE A 213 15.62 -47.19 -0.54
N SER A 214 14.69 -47.17 -1.48
CA SER A 214 14.65 -48.07 -2.64
C SER A 214 15.79 -47.88 -3.62
N GLU A 215 16.44 -46.72 -3.62
CA GLU A 215 17.54 -46.34 -4.51
C GLU A 215 18.89 -46.29 -3.76
N ILE A 216 18.92 -46.68 -2.49
CA ILE A 216 20.15 -46.73 -1.71
C ILE A 216 20.96 -47.97 -2.07
N PHE A 217 22.21 -47.75 -2.46
CA PHE A 217 23.20 -48.82 -2.55
C PHE A 217 23.69 -49.17 -1.13
N ALA A 218 23.24 -50.31 -0.60
CA ALA A 218 23.66 -50.83 0.69
C ALA A 218 24.48 -52.12 0.52
N ILE A 219 25.59 -52.22 1.24
CA ILE A 219 26.46 -53.40 1.27
C ILE A 219 26.20 -54.18 2.56
N ASP A 220 26.02 -55.49 2.47
CA ASP A 220 25.87 -56.35 3.65
C ASP A 220 27.18 -56.43 4.45
N ILE A 221 27.10 -56.39 5.77
CA ILE A 221 28.27 -56.42 6.67
C ILE A 221 29.09 -57.72 6.53
N ASN A 222 28.48 -58.81 6.05
CA ASN A 222 29.13 -60.09 5.83
C ASN A 222 29.57 -60.29 4.37
N ALA A 223 29.42 -59.27 3.51
CA ALA A 223 29.85 -59.35 2.12
C ALA A 223 31.38 -59.54 2.03
N LYS A 224 31.81 -60.55 1.27
CA LYS A 224 33.24 -60.75 0.98
C LYS A 224 33.69 -59.72 -0.07
N LEU A 225 34.85 -59.12 0.18
CA LEU A 225 35.45 -58.13 -0.72
C LEU A 225 35.95 -58.82 -2.01
N ASP A 226 35.09 -58.83 -3.04
CA ASP A 226 35.39 -59.27 -4.41
C ASP A 226 35.91 -58.07 -5.24
N ARG A 227 36.66 -58.35 -6.31
CA ARG A 227 37.08 -57.38 -7.32
C ARG A 227 35.92 -56.58 -7.93
N PHE A 228 34.73 -57.17 -8.03
CA PHE A 228 33.51 -56.47 -8.47
C PHE A 228 33.04 -55.43 -7.45
N LEU A 229 33.10 -55.74 -6.15
CA LEU A 229 32.76 -54.79 -5.08
C LEU A 229 33.79 -53.66 -5.00
N TYR A 230 35.06 -53.96 -5.27
CA TYR A 230 36.13 -52.96 -5.37
C TYR A 230 35.92 -51.95 -6.51
N LEU A 231 35.44 -52.41 -7.67
CA LEU A 231 35.15 -51.56 -8.83
C LEU A 231 33.91 -50.67 -8.63
N LEU A 232 32.96 -51.10 -7.79
CA LEU A 232 31.71 -50.37 -7.51
C LEU A 232 31.89 -49.24 -6.48
N MET A 233 32.98 -49.27 -5.71
CA MET A 233 33.34 -48.25 -4.72
C MET A 233 34.31 -47.18 -5.25
N SER A 234 34.83 -47.33 -6.48
CA SER A 234 35.75 -46.39 -7.15
C SER A 234 35.02 -45.44 -8.08
#